data_AF-A0A3P7LGD2-F1
#
_entry.id   AF-A0A3P7LGD2-F1
#
_cell.length_a   1.000
_cell.length_b   1.000
_cell.length_c   1.000
_cell.angle_alpha   90.00
_cell.angle_beta   90.00
_cell.angle_gamma   90.00
#
_symmetry.space_group_name_H-M   'P 1'
#
loop_
_entity.id
_entity.type
_entity.pdbx_description
1 polymer ?
#
loop_
_entity_poly.entity_id
_entity_poly.type
_entity_poly.pdbx_seq_one_letter_code
_entity_poly.pdbx_strand_id
1 'polypeptide(L)'
;MASRAKSNRVILNVGGDRHEVLWRTLNRLPHSRLGRLGHAVTHEAISQICDDYSLEDNEYFFDRHPQSFGCVLNMYRTGHLHTVEDICILAYHSDLVYWGIDERHMDPCCLSRYYQKKEHVEDEMRKVNEIFLQQMDTEYSGDDRCAVYRKKLWDILEKPQTSMAARVRLLILLKNFTFTGFGF
;
A
#
# COMPACT_ATOMS: atom_id res chain seq x y z
N MET A 1 19.53 20.29 2.74
CA MET A 1 20.90 19.99 3.22
C MET A 1 21.08 20.07 4.74
N ALA A 2 20.31 20.89 5.46
CA ALA A 2 20.59 21.19 6.88
C ALA A 2 20.38 20.03 7.88
N SER A 3 19.39 19.14 7.73
CA SER A 3 19.09 18.14 8.78
C SER A 3 20.15 17.04 8.87
N ARG A 4 20.62 16.49 7.73
CA ARG A 4 21.71 15.50 7.65
C ARG A 4 23.07 16.01 8.12
N ALA A 5 23.36 17.28 7.87
CA ALA A 5 24.61 17.90 8.30
C ALA A 5 24.63 18.12 9.82
N LYS A 6 23.45 18.24 10.44
CA LYS A 6 23.29 18.46 11.89
C LYS A 6 23.28 17.16 12.70
N SER A 7 22.80 16.05 12.13
CA SER A 7 22.72 14.77 12.84
C SER A 7 22.97 13.56 11.95
N ASN A 8 23.75 12.61 12.48
CA ASN A 8 23.96 11.29 11.89
C ASN A 8 22.74 10.36 12.04
N ARG A 9 21.74 10.79 12.83
CA ARG A 9 20.51 10.06 13.13
C ARG A 9 19.30 10.73 12.50
N VAL A 10 18.31 9.92 12.16
CA VAL A 10 17.01 10.32 11.60
C VAL A 10 15.89 9.64 12.37
N ILE A 11 14.77 10.34 12.54
CA ILE A 11 13.56 9.81 13.14
C ILE A 11 12.62 9.38 12.02
N LEU A 12 12.19 8.12 12.06
CA LEU A 12 11.16 7.56 11.19
C LEU A 12 9.90 7.38 12.05
N ASN A 13 8.85 8.14 11.76
CA ASN A 13 7.58 8.06 12.46
C ASN A 13 6.60 7.27 11.60
N VAL A 14 6.21 6.08 12.05
CA VAL A 14 5.34 5.16 11.31
C VAL A 14 4.04 5.02 12.08
N GLY A 15 2.97 5.65 11.60
CA GLY A 15 1.66 5.60 12.26
C GLY A 15 1.67 6.14 13.70
N GLY A 16 2.61 7.02 14.03
CA GLY A 16 2.81 7.57 15.38
C GLY A 16 3.94 6.92 16.17
N ASP A 17 4.45 5.76 15.75
CA ASP A 17 5.58 5.10 16.42
C ASP A 17 6.92 5.65 15.91
N ARG A 18 7.74 6.21 16.81
CA ARG A 18 8.96 6.94 16.46
C ARG A 18 10.19 6.04 16.61
N HIS A 19 10.90 5.86 15.50
CA HIS A 19 12.11 5.04 15.43
C HIS A 19 13.32 5.89 15.07
N GLU A 20 14.25 6.04 16.01
CA GLU A 20 15.53 6.71 15.77
C GLU A 20 16.55 5.74 15.17
N VAL A 21 17.11 6.09 14.01
CA VAL A 21 18.04 5.23 13.24
C VAL A 21 19.19 6.05 12.67
N LEU A 22 20.28 5.38 12.28
CA LEU A 22 21.40 6.06 11.62
C LEU A 22 21.14 6.18 10.12
N TRP A 23 21.53 7.30 9.51
CA TRP A 23 21.44 7.46 8.05
C TRP A 23 22.15 6.33 7.29
N ARG A 24 23.32 5.91 7.77
CA ARG A 24 24.09 4.78 7.19
C ARG A 24 23.33 3.45 7.20
N THR A 25 22.36 3.27 8.10
CA THR A 25 21.54 2.05 8.15
C THR A 25 20.63 1.98 6.94
N LEU A 26 20.07 3.11 6.49
CA LEU A 26 19.17 3.15 5.33
C LEU A 26 19.91 2.86 4.02
N ASN A 27 21.19 3.22 3.94
CA ASN A 27 22.04 3.00 2.76
C ASN A 27 22.29 1.51 2.44
N ARG A 28 21.95 0.58 3.35
CA ARG A 28 22.12 -0.85 3.12
C ARG A 28 21.18 -1.40 2.06
N LEU A 29 20.04 -0.75 1.84
CA LEU A 29 19.09 -1.10 0.79
C LEU A 29 18.76 0.13 -0.06
N PRO A 30 19.68 0.58 -0.94
CA PRO A 30 19.54 1.88 -1.62
C PRO A 30 18.29 1.99 -2.52
N HIS A 31 17.78 0.87 -3.03
CA HIS A 31 16.60 0.82 -3.90
C HIS A 31 15.26 0.76 -3.13
N SER A 32 15.30 0.53 -1.82
CA SER A 32 14.11 0.55 -0.98
C SER A 32 13.58 1.98 -0.78
N ARG A 33 12.37 2.11 -0.25
CA ARG A 33 11.77 3.42 0.07
C ARG A 33 12.65 4.22 1.03
N LEU A 34 13.14 3.60 2.11
CA LEU A 34 13.99 4.29 3.08
C LEU A 34 15.42 4.51 2.56
N GLY A 35 15.93 3.61 1.71
CA GLY A 35 17.20 3.84 1.02
C GLY A 35 17.16 5.07 0.13
N ARG A 36 16.08 5.22 -0.65
CA ARG A 36 15.82 6.43 -1.44
C ARG A 36 15.68 7.67 -0.57
N LEU A 37 15.05 7.55 0.61
CA LEU A 37 14.99 8.66 1.57
C LEU A 37 16.41 9.15 1.88
N GLY A 38 17.35 8.23 2.10
CA GLY A 38 18.79 8.44 2.29
C GLY A 38 19.48 9.31 1.23
N HIS A 39 18.90 9.46 0.04
CA HIS A 39 19.43 10.26 -1.07
C HIS A 39 18.53 11.42 -1.48
N ALA A 40 17.30 11.49 -0.97
CA ALA A 40 16.40 12.60 -1.22
C ALA A 40 16.92 13.89 -0.57
N VAL A 41 16.95 14.98 -1.35
CA VAL A 41 17.47 16.29 -0.93
C VAL A 41 16.54 17.45 -1.21
N THR A 42 15.63 17.31 -2.19
CA THR A 42 14.63 18.32 -2.51
C THR A 42 13.30 17.99 -1.85
N HIS A 43 12.45 19.00 -1.69
CA HIS A 43 11.09 18.81 -1.16
C HIS A 43 10.33 17.80 -2.00
N GLU A 44 10.36 17.93 -3.33
CA GLU A 44 9.63 17.07 -4.26
C GLU A 44 10.08 15.60 -4.15
N ALA A 45 11.38 15.36 -3.96
CA ALA A 45 11.91 14.01 -3.78
C ALA A 45 11.50 13.40 -2.43
N ILE A 46 11.43 14.21 -1.37
CA ILE A 46 11.02 13.78 -0.03
C ILE A 46 9.50 13.48 0.00
N SER A 47 8.69 14.39 -0.55
CA SER A 47 7.22 14.25 -0.59
C SER A 47 6.74 13.08 -1.45
N GLN A 48 7.59 12.52 -2.33
CA GLN A 48 7.31 11.27 -3.04
C GLN A 48 7.56 10.00 -2.20
N ILE A 49 8.23 10.14 -1.06
CA ILE A 49 8.72 9.01 -0.25
C ILE A 49 7.94 8.88 1.06
N CYS A 50 7.66 10.00 1.72
CA CYS A 50 6.95 10.07 2.99
C CYS A 50 5.73 11.00 2.90
N ASP A 51 4.81 10.85 3.85
CA ASP A 51 3.52 11.55 3.84
C ASP A 51 3.62 12.94 4.48
N ASP A 52 4.52 13.12 5.45
CA ASP A 52 4.89 14.42 6.03
C ASP A 52 6.33 14.40 6.57
N TYR A 53 6.94 15.55 6.85
CA TYR A 53 8.29 15.63 7.44
C TYR A 53 8.62 16.96 8.14
N SER A 54 9.44 16.88 9.19
CA SER A 54 10.04 18.03 9.88
C SER A 54 11.56 18.03 9.68
N LEU A 55 12.08 19.03 8.96
CA LEU A 55 13.54 19.19 8.78
C LEU A 55 14.23 19.70 10.04
N GLU A 56 13.49 20.36 10.93
CA GLU A 56 13.99 20.84 12.21
C GLU A 56 14.25 19.66 13.15
N ASP A 57 13.28 18.75 13.26
CA ASP A 57 13.36 17.55 14.10
C ASP A 57 14.10 16.39 13.43
N ASN A 58 14.42 16.53 12.14
CA ASN A 58 14.91 15.46 11.28
C ASN A 58 14.00 14.20 11.33
N GLU A 59 12.70 14.45 11.24
CA GLU A 59 11.63 13.45 11.34
C GLU A 59 10.87 13.32 10.02
N TYR A 60 10.57 12.08 9.64
CA TYR A 60 9.81 11.74 8.45
C TYR A 60 8.65 10.83 8.82
N PHE A 61 7.44 11.22 8.45
CA PHE A 61 6.19 10.55 8.79
C PHE A 61 5.69 9.66 7.66
N PHE A 62 5.24 8.46 8.02
CA PHE A 62 4.65 7.48 7.12
C PHE A 62 3.29 7.05 7.67
N ASP A 63 2.23 7.26 6.90
CA ASP A 63 0.86 6.87 7.23
C ASP A 63 0.66 5.37 7.00
N ARG A 64 1.34 4.57 7.83
CA ARG A 64 1.31 3.10 7.82
C ARG A 64 1.18 2.57 9.24
N HIS A 65 0.59 1.39 9.36
CA HIS A 65 0.49 0.72 10.65
C HIS A 65 1.87 0.25 11.14
N PRO A 66 2.27 0.50 12.41
CA PRO A 66 3.64 0.27 12.88
C PRO A 66 4.00 -1.22 13.09
N GLN A 67 3.01 -2.11 13.21
CA GLN A 67 3.21 -3.51 13.64
C GLN A 67 4.28 -4.28 12.85
N SER A 68 4.41 -4.05 11.55
CA SER A 68 5.39 -4.74 10.69
C SER A 68 6.75 -4.03 10.63
N PHE A 69 6.81 -2.77 11.08
CA PHE A 69 7.96 -1.91 10.81
C PHE A 69 9.23 -2.38 11.54
N GLY A 70 9.08 -3.03 12.70
CA GLY A 70 10.21 -3.67 13.38
C GLY A 70 10.94 -4.70 12.50
N CYS A 71 10.21 -5.53 11.76
CA CYS A 71 10.79 -6.50 10.82
C CYS A 71 11.47 -5.82 9.64
N VAL A 72 10.81 -4.81 9.08
CA VAL A 72 11.36 -3.97 8.01
C VAL A 72 12.68 -3.36 8.44
N LEU A 73 12.73 -2.77 9.64
CA LEU A 73 13.92 -2.12 10.15
C LEU A 73 15.04 -3.12 10.49
N ASN A 74 14.69 -4.31 10.97
CA ASN A 74 15.65 -5.39 11.18
C ASN A 74 16.33 -5.81 9.87
N MET A 75 15.61 -5.85 8.75
CA MET A 75 16.24 -6.09 7.44
C MET A 75 17.36 -5.09 7.15
N TYR A 76 17.20 -3.81 7.49
CA TYR A 76 18.31 -2.84 7.37
C TYR A 76 19.40 -3.05 8.43
N ARG A 77 19.08 -3.52 9.64
CA ARG A 77 20.05 -3.63 10.76
C ARG A 77 20.87 -4.93 10.74
N THR A 78 20.27 -6.04 10.34
CA THR A 78 20.89 -7.37 10.39
C THR A 78 21.09 -7.96 9.00
N GLY A 79 20.36 -7.49 7.98
CA GLY A 79 20.30 -8.14 6.68
C GLY A 79 19.39 -9.37 6.64
N HIS A 80 18.69 -9.65 7.74
CA HIS A 80 17.82 -10.81 7.93
C HIS A 80 16.37 -10.35 8.05
N LEU A 81 15.50 -10.86 7.17
CA LEU A 81 14.07 -10.57 7.17
C LEU A 81 13.31 -11.74 7.77
N HIS A 82 12.68 -11.51 8.92
CA HIS A 82 11.85 -12.48 9.63
C HIS A 82 10.41 -11.99 9.77
N THR A 83 9.49 -12.92 9.98
CA THR A 83 8.09 -12.62 10.29
C THR A 83 7.85 -12.72 11.80
N VAL A 84 7.05 -11.81 12.36
CA VAL A 84 6.53 -11.96 13.72
C VAL A 84 5.34 -12.92 13.70
N GLU A 85 5.11 -13.60 14.82
CA GLU A 85 3.89 -14.38 15.01
C GLU A 85 2.65 -13.47 15.02
N ASP A 86 1.50 -14.04 14.65
CA ASP A 86 0.19 -13.36 14.63
C ASP A 86 0.08 -12.07 13.79
N ILE A 87 1.04 -11.82 12.88
CA ILE A 87 0.90 -10.76 11.90
C ILE A 87 -0.06 -11.17 10.77
N CYS A 88 -0.95 -10.27 10.37
CA CYS A 88 -1.77 -10.46 9.18
C CYS A 88 -0.86 -10.55 7.93
N ILE A 89 -0.89 -11.68 7.24
CA ILE A 89 0.04 -11.99 6.15
C ILE A 89 -0.12 -11.05 4.94
N LEU A 90 -1.37 -10.66 4.64
CA LEU A 90 -1.68 -9.75 3.54
C LEU A 90 -1.23 -8.32 3.84
N ALA A 91 -1.45 -7.87 5.08
CA ALA A 91 -0.97 -6.57 5.55
C ALA A 91 0.57 -6.52 5.50
N TYR A 92 1.22 -7.58 6.00
CA TYR A 92 2.67 -7.68 5.96
C TYR A 92 3.22 -7.68 4.53
N HIS A 93 2.60 -8.42 3.61
CA HIS A 93 2.97 -8.39 2.19
C HIS A 93 2.81 -6.98 1.59
N SER A 94 1.69 -6.31 1.85
CA SER A 94 1.47 -4.92 1.43
C SER A 94 2.52 -3.95 2.00
N ASP A 95 2.92 -4.14 3.25
CA ASP A 95 3.98 -3.35 3.88
C ASP A 95 5.33 -3.60 3.20
N LEU A 96 5.72 -4.85 2.95
CA LEU A 96 6.97 -5.17 2.24
C LEU A 96 7.02 -4.50 0.87
N VAL A 97 5.92 -4.55 0.11
CA VAL A 97 5.79 -3.85 -1.17
C VAL A 97 5.93 -2.34 -1.00
N TYR A 98 5.26 -1.75 -0.01
CA TYR A 98 5.35 -0.32 0.27
C TYR A 98 6.78 0.13 0.59
N TRP A 99 7.50 -0.64 1.41
CA TRP A 99 8.88 -0.35 1.80
C TRP A 99 9.88 -0.67 0.68
N GLY A 100 9.45 -1.35 -0.39
CA GLY A 100 10.32 -1.78 -1.48
C GLY A 100 11.29 -2.89 -1.06
N ILE A 101 10.83 -3.79 -0.19
CA ILE A 101 11.58 -4.98 0.24
C ILE A 101 10.95 -6.19 -0.42
N ASP A 102 11.75 -6.91 -1.20
CA ASP A 102 11.29 -8.14 -1.83
C ASP A 102 11.21 -9.27 -0.80
N GLU A 103 10.07 -9.97 -0.77
CA GLU A 103 9.81 -11.12 0.09
C GLU A 103 10.78 -12.30 -0.12
N ARG A 104 11.46 -12.37 -1.27
CA ARG A 104 12.54 -13.35 -1.53
C ARG A 104 13.76 -13.15 -0.63
N HIS A 105 13.91 -11.98 0.02
CA HIS A 105 14.94 -11.76 1.04
C HIS A 105 14.57 -12.37 2.40
N MET A 106 13.39 -12.95 2.55
CA MET A 106 12.99 -13.60 3.79
C MET A 106 13.82 -14.85 4.05
N ASP A 107 14.31 -14.97 5.28
CA ASP A 107 15.15 -16.10 5.64
C ASP A 107 14.38 -17.43 5.58
N PRO A 108 15.06 -18.56 5.28
CA PRO A 108 14.43 -19.86 5.12
C PRO A 108 13.57 -20.29 6.32
N CYS A 109 13.92 -19.88 7.54
CA CYS A 109 13.15 -20.20 8.75
C CYS A 109 11.73 -19.61 8.75
N CYS A 110 11.50 -18.53 8.00
CA CYS A 110 10.20 -17.85 7.91
C CYS A 110 9.53 -18.04 6.54
N LEU A 111 10.32 -18.23 5.48
CA LEU A 111 9.86 -18.21 4.09
C LEU A 111 8.75 -19.22 3.80
N SER A 112 8.94 -20.49 4.19
CA SER A 112 7.95 -21.54 3.94
C SER A 112 6.63 -21.25 4.65
N ARG A 113 6.71 -20.85 5.94
CA ARG A 113 5.53 -20.49 6.74
C ARG A 113 4.81 -19.26 6.18
N TYR A 114 5.56 -18.29 5.65
CA TYR A 114 5.00 -17.10 5.01
C TYR A 114 4.17 -17.45 3.77
N TYR A 115 4.75 -18.22 2.83
CA TYR A 115 4.04 -18.60 1.62
C TYR A 115 2.84 -19.49 1.89
N GLN A 116 2.97 -20.46 2.80
CA GLN A 116 1.86 -21.32 3.18
C GLN A 116 0.68 -20.50 3.77
N LYS A 117 0.97 -19.54 4.66
CA LYS A 117 -0.06 -18.65 5.20
C LYS A 117 -0.68 -17.76 4.12
N LYS A 118 0.13 -17.21 3.21
CA LYS A 118 -0.32 -16.34 2.13
C LYS A 118 -1.26 -17.08 1.18
N GLU A 119 -0.84 -18.23 0.68
CA GLU A 119 -1.63 -19.09 -0.21
C GLU A 119 -2.94 -19.53 0.44
N HIS A 120 -2.88 -19.97 1.71
CA HIS A 120 -4.08 -20.35 2.45
C HIS A 120 -5.09 -19.19 2.56
N VAL A 121 -4.63 -17.98 2.91
CA VAL A 121 -5.53 -16.82 3.03
C VAL A 121 -6.10 -16.42 1.68
N GLU A 122 -5.28 -16.43 0.62
CA GLU A 122 -5.73 -16.10 -0.75
C GLU A 122 -6.78 -17.11 -1.27
N ASP A 123 -6.60 -18.40 -0.99
CA ASP A 123 -7.56 -19.44 -1.35
C ASP A 123 -8.87 -19.31 -0.57
N GLU A 124 -8.81 -19.03 0.73
CA GLU A 124 -10.02 -18.81 1.53
C GLU A 124 -10.78 -17.56 1.04
N MET A 125 -10.07 -16.47 0.72
CA MET A 125 -10.70 -15.29 0.12
C MET A 125 -11.34 -15.61 -1.24
N ARG A 126 -10.70 -16.43 -2.06
CA ARG A 126 -11.26 -16.86 -3.35
C ARG A 126 -12.57 -17.62 -3.15
N LYS A 127 -12.60 -18.60 -2.23
CA LYS A 127 -13.81 -19.38 -1.91
C LYS A 127 -14.94 -18.50 -1.37
N VAL A 128 -14.63 -17.57 -0.46
CA VAL A 128 -15.63 -16.63 0.08
C VAL A 128 -16.23 -15.77 -1.03
N ASN A 129 -15.39 -15.28 -1.94
CA ASN A 129 -15.84 -14.50 -3.08
C ASN A 129 -16.72 -15.33 -4.03
N GLU A 130 -16.35 -16.58 -4.31
CA GLU A 130 -17.17 -17.50 -5.11
C GLU A 130 -18.54 -17.78 -4.47
N ILE A 131 -18.59 -18.01 -3.16
CA ILE A 131 -19.85 -18.22 -2.42
C ILE A 131 -20.73 -16.97 -2.49
N PHE A 132 -20.15 -15.79 -2.30
CA PHE A 132 -20.88 -14.52 -2.38
C PHE A 132 -21.51 -14.31 -3.77
N LEU A 133 -20.75 -14.60 -4.83
CA LEU A 133 -21.25 -14.53 -6.21
C LEU A 133 -22.38 -15.54 -6.47
N GLN A 134 -22.25 -16.78 -5.98
CA GLN A 134 -23.29 -17.81 -6.11
C GLN A 134 -24.59 -17.42 -5.36
N GLN A 135 -24.48 -16.84 -4.17
CA GLN A 135 -25.62 -16.36 -3.39
C GLN A 135 -26.35 -15.24 -4.13
N MET A 136 -25.61 -14.28 -4.69
CA MET A 136 -26.19 -13.22 -5.52
C MET A 136 -26.89 -13.78 -6.77
N ASP A 137 -26.30 -14.74 -7.48
CA ASP A 137 -26.94 -15.36 -8.66
C ASP A 137 -28.21 -16.15 -8.30
N THR A 138 -28.26 -16.75 -7.10
CA THR A 138 -29.43 -17.48 -6.58
C THR A 138 -30.55 -16.53 -6.17
N GLU A 139 -30.23 -15.43 -5.48
CA GLU A 139 -31.20 -14.39 -5.07
C GLU A 139 -31.77 -13.62 -6.28
N TYR A 140 -31.00 -13.52 -7.37
CA TYR A 140 -31.41 -12.89 -8.62
C TYR A 140 -32.09 -13.82 -9.64
N SER A 141 -32.14 -15.13 -9.37
CA SER A 141 -32.88 -16.10 -10.20
C SER A 141 -34.35 -16.26 -9.77
N GLY A 142 -34.82 -15.48 -8.78
CA GLY A 142 -36.25 -15.31 -8.55
C GLY A 142 -36.91 -14.57 -9.71
N ASP A 143 -38.03 -15.11 -10.21
CA ASP A 143 -38.81 -14.66 -11.37
C ASP A 143 -39.43 -13.26 -11.20
N ASP A 144 -38.59 -12.24 -11.10
CA ASP A 144 -39.01 -10.85 -11.02
C ASP A 144 -38.14 -9.98 -11.93
N ARG A 145 -38.77 -9.23 -12.84
CA ARG A 145 -38.09 -8.41 -13.86
C ARG A 145 -37.16 -7.36 -13.23
N CYS A 146 -37.40 -7.03 -11.96
CA CYS A 146 -36.56 -6.18 -11.12
C CYS A 146 -35.18 -6.78 -10.81
N ALA A 147 -35.02 -8.12 -10.82
CA ALA A 147 -33.71 -8.76 -10.63
C ALA A 147 -32.80 -8.50 -11.84
N VAL A 148 -33.29 -8.68 -13.07
CA VAL A 148 -32.49 -8.44 -14.29
C VAL A 148 -32.01 -6.98 -14.40
N TYR A 149 -32.85 -6.02 -14.01
CA TYR A 149 -32.49 -4.60 -14.06
C TYR A 149 -31.45 -4.21 -13.00
N ARG A 150 -31.56 -4.79 -11.79
CA ARG A 150 -30.58 -4.58 -10.73
C ARG A 150 -29.22 -5.23 -11.05
N LYS A 151 -29.18 -6.38 -11.76
CA LYS A 151 -27.93 -7.03 -12.20
C LYS A 151 -27.17 -6.15 -13.19
N LYS A 152 -27.87 -5.58 -14.17
CA LYS A 152 -27.30 -4.58 -15.09
C LYS A 152 -26.80 -3.33 -14.38
N LEU A 153 -27.52 -2.84 -13.37
CA LEU A 153 -27.08 -1.69 -12.57
C LEU A 153 -25.80 -2.00 -11.79
N TRP A 154 -25.70 -3.20 -11.23
CA TRP A 154 -24.54 -3.64 -10.47
C TRP A 154 -23.31 -3.86 -11.35
N ASP A 155 -23.46 -4.50 -12.50
CA ASP A 155 -22.39 -4.64 -13.51
C ASP A 155 -21.85 -3.29 -13.99
N ILE A 156 -22.71 -2.27 -14.08
CA ILE A 156 -22.33 -0.89 -14.44
C ILE A 156 -21.58 -0.21 -13.29
N LEU A 157 -21.95 -0.48 -12.03
CA LEU A 157 -21.34 0.12 -10.84
C LEU A 157 -19.97 -0.48 -10.52
N GLU A 158 -19.81 -1.79 -10.70
CA GLU A 158 -18.59 -2.51 -10.36
C GLU A 158 -17.50 -2.40 -11.44
N LYS A 159 -17.87 -2.09 -12.70
CA LYS A 159 -16.94 -1.85 -13.81
C LYS A 159 -17.12 -0.47 -14.48
N PRO A 160 -16.73 0.62 -13.81
CA PRO A 160 -16.86 1.98 -14.38
C PRO A 160 -16.00 2.21 -15.65
N GLN A 161 -15.12 1.28 -16.04
CA GLN A 161 -14.23 1.40 -17.20
C GLN A 161 -14.70 0.66 -18.47
N THR A 162 -15.80 -0.11 -18.44
CA THR A 162 -16.09 -1.06 -19.55
C THR A 162 -17.29 -0.70 -20.45
N SER A 163 -18.17 0.22 -20.02
CA SER A 163 -19.37 0.57 -20.79
C SER A 163 -19.19 1.90 -21.54
N MET A 164 -19.70 1.99 -22.78
CA MET A 164 -19.76 3.23 -23.57
C MET A 164 -20.41 4.39 -22.78
N ALA A 165 -21.37 4.09 -21.90
CA ALA A 165 -22.03 5.09 -21.06
C ALA A 165 -21.08 5.74 -20.03
N ALA A 166 -20.08 5.01 -19.53
CA ALA A 166 -19.12 5.53 -18.57
C ALA A 166 -18.03 6.39 -19.23
N ARG A 167 -17.65 6.06 -20.48
CA ARG A 167 -16.79 6.93 -21.30
C ARG A 167 -17.47 8.27 -21.60
N VAL A 168 -18.79 8.27 -21.82
CA VAL A 168 -19.58 9.51 -22.00
C VAL A 168 -19.64 10.32 -20.70
N ARG A 169 -19.81 9.69 -19.52
CA ARG A 169 -19.75 10.42 -18.24
C ARG A 169 -18.36 10.97 -17.95
N LEU A 170 -17.29 10.23 -18.22
CA LEU A 170 -15.91 10.71 -18.09
C LEU A 170 -15.64 11.89 -19.04
N LEU A 171 -16.14 11.84 -20.28
CA LEU A 171 -16.03 12.95 -21.23
C LEU A 171 -16.85 14.17 -20.81
N ILE A 172 -18.04 14.00 -20.22
CA ILE A 172 -18.87 15.09 -19.70
C ILE A 172 -18.21 15.72 -18.46
N LEU A 173 -17.67 14.90 -17.54
CA LEU A 173 -16.97 15.37 -16.35
C LEU A 173 -15.66 16.08 -16.70
N LEU A 174 -14.89 15.56 -17.66
CA LEU A 174 -13.68 16.21 -18.17
C LEU A 174 -13.99 17.52 -18.90
N LYS A 175 -15.05 17.56 -19.73
CA LYS A 175 -15.49 18.80 -20.39
C LYS A 175 -15.97 19.86 -19.39
N ASN A 176 -16.72 19.45 -18.36
CA ASN A 176 -17.16 20.37 -17.31
C ASN A 176 -15.98 20.87 -16.47
N PHE A 177 -14.97 20.03 -16.19
CA PHE A 177 -13.76 20.43 -15.47
C PHE A 177 -12.89 21.40 -16.28
N THR A 178 -12.77 21.22 -17.60
CA THR A 178 -12.08 22.18 -18.48
C THR A 178 -12.85 23.49 -18.66
N PHE A 179 -14.19 23.46 -18.59
CA PHE A 179 -15.02 24.65 -18.73
C PHE A 179 -15.06 25.48 -17.43
N THR A 180 -14.94 24.85 -16.26
CA THR A 180 -14.78 25.54 -14.97
C THR A 180 -13.35 26.00 -14.69
N GLY A 181 -12.35 25.55 -15.45
CA GLY A 181 -10.94 25.93 -15.31
C GLY A 181 -10.49 27.11 -16.19
N PHE A 182 -11.38 27.68 -17.01
CA PHE A 182 -11.11 28.85 -17.86
C PHE A 182 -12.11 30.00 -17.62
N GLY A 183 -12.60 30.10 -16.39
CA GLY A 183 -13.49 31.17 -15.96
C GLY A 183 -13.26 31.50 -14.50
N PHE A 184 -12.05 31.93 -14.16
CA PHE A 184 -11.68 33.03 -13.26
C PHE A 184 -10.16 33.02 -13.05
#